data_AF-A0A3A4WDD0-F1
#
_entry.id   AF-A0A3A4WDD0-F1
#
_cell.length_a   1.000
_cell.length_b   1.000
_cell.length_c   1.000
_cell.angle_alpha   90.00
_cell.angle_beta   90.00
_cell.angle_gamma   90.00
#
_symmetry.space_group_name_H-M   'P 1'
#
loop_
_entity.id
_entity.type
_entity.pdbx_description
1 polymer ?
#
loop_
_entity_poly.entity_id
_entity_poly.type
_entity_poly.pdbx_seq_one_letter_code
_entity_poly.pdbx_strand_id
1 'polypeptide(L)'
;MNIFIIGWFGAGNIGDEAILLSEVLAIRERVKGSRFFILSFNRERTKRLTENISEVDRIIGFNSKDKFFRSDFKGLLSAFKNADAVIIGGGGIFQDIYNYYPIPFFSAMALMARLFRKQLVFHSVGIGPIQSSFSRILCRMAADSAQMISVRDAESKELLREIGVKKEIQVTADPVFLLRSMCSDKIDTLMEKQKTDRDIPAIGVCVQNLFPWSKENKKALAGALDILAGERKARIVFVPFGVYQDGWFHGAGSEPIDVTASKELAGMLKSEHSIMTSHTTPEETMAAIGRTDIVISMRLHGIIMGISMGVPVVALTYGNEPKIRSLMERAGRGEDVFYTDSLDAGKLADRMGEIISRNEEFRRDIGDKARYLKREAEKGIELLSGKLSQPSC
;
A
#
# COMPACT_ATOMS: atom_id res chain seq x y z
N MET A 1 26.05 6.79 4.49
CA MET A 1 25.75 5.34 4.48
C MET A 1 24.99 5.01 3.21
N ASN A 2 25.30 3.90 2.56
CA ASN A 2 24.63 3.41 1.37
C ASN A 2 23.54 2.41 1.76
N ILE A 3 22.28 2.69 1.46
CA ILE A 3 21.13 1.85 1.83
C ILE A 3 20.48 1.32 0.55
N PHE A 4 20.37 -0.01 0.44
CA PHE A 4 19.68 -0.65 -0.67
C PHE A 4 18.27 -1.09 -0.25
N ILE A 5 17.25 -0.48 -0.84
CA ILE A 5 15.84 -0.74 -0.52
C ILE A 5 15.23 -1.64 -1.61
N ILE A 6 14.56 -2.70 -1.16
CA ILE A 6 13.97 -3.74 -1.99
C ILE A 6 12.48 -3.91 -1.62
N GLY A 7 11.62 -3.77 -2.61
CA GLY A 7 10.16 -3.90 -2.50
C GLY A 7 9.50 -3.92 -3.88
N TRP A 8 8.17 -3.82 -3.95
CA TRP A 8 7.39 -3.82 -5.21
C TRP A 8 7.38 -2.47 -5.94
N PHE A 9 8.48 -1.71 -5.88
CA PHE A 9 8.53 -0.34 -6.37
C PHE A 9 8.64 -0.25 -7.89
N GLY A 10 8.03 0.76 -8.49
CA GLY A 10 7.93 0.89 -9.94
C GLY A 10 6.91 -0.05 -10.59
N ALA A 11 6.24 -0.94 -9.84
CA ALA A 11 5.21 -1.82 -10.38
C ALA A 11 3.92 -1.07 -10.76
N GLY A 12 3.79 0.21 -10.39
CA GLY A 12 2.64 1.02 -10.77
C GLY A 12 1.42 0.85 -9.85
N ASN A 13 1.66 0.36 -8.64
CA ASN A 13 0.71 0.35 -7.53
C ASN A 13 1.03 1.51 -6.59
N ILE A 14 0.12 2.48 -6.50
CA ILE A 14 0.26 3.68 -5.67
C ILE A 14 0.60 3.34 -4.21
N GLY A 15 0.08 2.24 -3.67
CA GLY A 15 0.37 1.81 -2.31
C GLY A 15 1.85 1.44 -2.09
N ASP A 16 2.44 0.70 -3.03
CA ASP A 16 3.85 0.33 -2.95
C ASP A 16 4.77 1.53 -3.21
N GLU A 17 4.38 2.43 -4.11
CA GLU A 17 5.09 3.70 -4.31
C GLU A 17 5.01 4.60 -3.05
N ALA A 18 3.87 4.60 -2.34
CA ALA A 18 3.68 5.33 -1.09
C ALA A 18 4.61 4.80 0.02
N ILE A 19 4.77 3.48 0.11
CA ILE A 19 5.71 2.83 1.03
C ILE A 19 7.13 3.35 0.78
N LEU A 20 7.58 3.30 -0.48
CA LEU A 20 8.94 3.75 -0.83
C LEU A 20 9.19 5.19 -0.42
N LEU A 21 8.28 6.10 -0.78
CA LEU A 21 8.40 7.51 -0.43
C LEU A 21 8.46 7.70 1.08
N SER A 22 7.57 7.03 1.82
CA SER A 22 7.50 7.15 3.27
C SER A 22 8.77 6.65 3.94
N GLU A 23 9.30 5.50 3.52
CA GLU A 23 10.56 4.96 4.05
C GLU A 23 11.75 5.87 3.74
N VAL A 24 11.92 6.29 2.49
CA VAL A 24 13.06 7.14 2.08
C VAL A 24 13.05 8.47 2.83
N LEU A 25 11.90 9.14 2.91
CA LEU A 25 11.77 10.42 3.60
C LEU A 25 12.03 10.26 5.10
N ALA A 26 11.42 9.27 5.76
CA ALA A 26 11.56 9.08 7.20
C ALA A 26 12.98 8.64 7.61
N ILE A 27 13.63 7.77 6.81
CA ILE A 27 15.03 7.38 7.06
C ILE A 27 15.94 8.59 6.88
N ARG A 28 15.73 9.42 5.85
CA ARG A 28 16.58 10.60 5.58
C ARG A 28 16.51 11.62 6.72
N GLU A 29 15.35 11.82 7.33
CA GLU A 29 15.19 12.73 8.48
C GLU A 29 16.05 12.30 9.68
N ARG A 30 16.29 11.00 9.86
CA ARG A 30 17.00 10.44 11.03
C ARG A 30 18.45 10.03 10.75
N VAL A 31 18.74 9.54 9.57
CA VAL A 31 20.07 9.08 9.14
C VAL A 31 20.57 10.02 8.03
N LYS A 32 21.06 11.20 8.45
CA LYS A 32 21.52 12.26 7.53
C LYS A 32 22.68 11.78 6.65
N GLY A 33 22.68 12.20 5.38
CA GLY A 33 23.70 11.81 4.41
C GLY A 33 23.60 10.35 3.94
N SER A 34 22.44 9.71 4.15
CA SER A 34 22.14 8.41 3.54
C SER A 34 21.97 8.53 2.03
N ARG A 35 22.50 7.55 1.31
CA ARG A 35 22.43 7.39 -0.14
C ARG A 35 21.56 6.19 -0.46
N PHE A 36 20.56 6.36 -1.31
CA PHE A 36 19.58 5.31 -1.56
C PHE A 36 19.80 4.63 -2.91
N PHE A 37 19.87 3.30 -2.86
CA PHE A 37 19.79 2.41 -4.00
C PHE A 37 18.40 1.77 -3.97
N ILE A 38 17.67 1.78 -5.07
CA ILE A 38 16.28 1.27 -5.09
C ILE A 38 16.17 0.18 -6.16
N LEU A 39 15.66 -0.98 -5.77
CA LEU A 39 15.24 -2.00 -6.72
C LEU A 39 13.87 -1.62 -7.29
N SER A 40 13.77 -1.51 -8.62
CA SER A 40 12.58 -1.04 -9.31
C SER A 40 12.18 -1.96 -10.46
N PHE A 41 10.89 -2.21 -10.58
CA PHE A 41 10.28 -2.91 -11.72
C PHE A 41 10.02 -1.99 -12.93
N ASN A 42 10.11 -0.67 -12.73
CA ASN A 42 10.07 0.33 -13.80
C ASN A 42 10.89 1.55 -13.40
N ARG A 43 12.13 1.63 -13.92
CA ARG A 43 13.10 2.65 -13.55
C ARG A 43 12.57 4.08 -13.78
N GLU A 44 11.87 4.32 -14.88
CA GLU A 44 11.34 5.65 -15.19
C GLU A 44 10.24 6.08 -14.23
N ARG A 45 9.35 5.15 -13.86
CA ARG A 45 8.29 5.42 -12.89
C ARG A 45 8.87 5.76 -11.52
N THR A 46 9.79 4.94 -11.02
CA THR A 46 10.46 5.22 -9.74
C THR A 46 11.30 6.50 -9.80
N LYS A 47 11.92 6.81 -10.95
CA LYS A 47 12.67 8.07 -11.12
C LYS A 47 11.77 9.30 -11.02
N ARG A 48 10.60 9.27 -11.68
CA ARG A 48 9.61 10.36 -11.57
C ARG A 48 9.07 10.51 -10.15
N LEU A 49 8.78 9.40 -9.49
CA LEU A 49 8.32 9.40 -8.09
C LEU A 49 9.34 10.04 -7.15
N THR A 50 10.63 9.79 -7.38
CA THR A 50 11.73 10.23 -6.51
C THR A 50 12.46 11.46 -7.04
N GLU A 51 11.95 12.14 -8.06
CA GLU A 51 12.64 13.23 -8.76
C GLU A 51 12.96 14.41 -7.82
N ASN A 52 12.09 14.66 -6.85
CA ASN A 52 12.27 15.71 -5.83
C ASN A 52 13.13 15.24 -4.62
N ILE A 53 13.70 14.03 -4.68
CA ILE A 53 14.53 13.45 -3.63
C ILE A 53 15.97 13.35 -4.14
N SER A 54 16.77 14.37 -3.83
CA SER A 54 18.16 14.54 -4.29
C SER A 54 19.12 13.39 -3.98
N GLU A 55 18.82 12.55 -2.99
CA GLU A 55 19.70 11.49 -2.46
C GLU A 55 19.33 10.08 -2.93
N VAL A 56 18.41 9.97 -3.90
CA VAL A 56 18.21 8.73 -4.64
C VAL A 56 19.28 8.63 -5.73
N ASP A 57 20.45 8.12 -5.36
CA ASP A 57 21.62 8.06 -6.23
C ASP A 57 21.45 7.06 -7.38
N ARG A 58 20.78 5.93 -7.14
CA ARG A 58 20.71 4.86 -8.16
C ARG A 58 19.45 4.03 -8.08
N ILE A 59 18.71 4.02 -9.18
CA ILE A 59 17.59 3.11 -9.40
C ILE A 59 18.07 1.95 -10.28
N ILE A 60 17.92 0.74 -9.76
CA ILE A 60 18.24 -0.52 -10.44
C ILE A 60 16.93 -1.04 -11.02
N GLY A 61 16.77 -0.84 -12.32
CA GLY A 61 15.59 -1.32 -13.04
C GLY A 61 15.77 -2.76 -13.51
N PHE A 62 14.71 -3.55 -13.44
CA PHE A 62 14.46 -4.61 -14.43
C PHE A 62 13.63 -3.97 -15.55
N ASN A 63 14.20 -3.76 -16.73
CA ASN A 63 13.38 -3.23 -17.82
C ASN A 63 12.44 -4.34 -18.32
N SER A 64 11.12 -4.14 -18.16
CA SER A 64 10.04 -5.07 -18.53
C SER A 64 10.11 -5.58 -19.99
N LYS A 65 10.80 -4.88 -20.89
CA LYS A 65 10.90 -5.27 -22.31
C LYS A 65 11.98 -6.29 -22.63
N ASP A 66 12.98 -6.47 -21.76
CA ASP A 66 14.10 -7.37 -22.03
C ASP A 66 14.29 -8.36 -20.90
N LYS A 67 13.99 -9.64 -21.17
CA LYS A 67 14.32 -10.79 -20.31
C LYS A 67 15.74 -10.62 -19.74
N PHE A 68 15.84 -10.46 -18.41
CA PHE A 68 17.03 -10.71 -17.59
C PHE A 68 18.37 -10.45 -18.32
N PHE A 69 18.60 -9.22 -18.80
CA PHE A 69 19.88 -8.91 -19.44
C PHE A 69 20.98 -8.88 -18.38
N ARG A 70 22.20 -9.30 -18.76
CA ARG A 70 23.40 -9.33 -17.90
C ARG A 70 23.70 -7.97 -17.22
N SER A 71 23.20 -6.85 -17.76
CA SER A 71 23.34 -5.50 -17.20
C SER A 71 22.60 -5.33 -15.87
N ASP A 72 21.38 -5.87 -15.77
CA ASP A 72 20.50 -5.65 -14.62
C ASP A 72 21.00 -6.49 -13.43
N PHE A 73 21.48 -7.70 -13.72
CA PHE A 73 22.14 -8.55 -12.73
C PHE A 73 23.48 -7.96 -12.24
N LYS A 74 24.30 -7.38 -13.13
CA LYS A 74 25.50 -6.63 -12.73
C LYS A 74 25.15 -5.42 -11.87
N GLY A 75 24.08 -4.71 -12.21
CA GLY A 75 23.55 -3.59 -11.42
C GLY A 75 23.13 -4.02 -10.02
N LEU A 76 22.38 -5.11 -9.93
CA LEU A 76 21.95 -5.73 -8.67
C LEU A 76 23.13 -6.16 -7.79
N LEU A 77 24.07 -6.93 -8.34
CA LEU A 77 25.28 -7.35 -7.63
C LEU A 77 26.14 -6.15 -7.19
N SER A 78 26.26 -5.13 -8.05
CA SER A 78 26.96 -3.89 -7.72
C SER A 78 26.30 -3.17 -6.55
N ALA A 79 24.97 -3.14 -6.47
CA ALA A 79 24.27 -2.51 -5.37
C ALA A 79 24.44 -3.28 -4.07
N PHE A 80 24.32 -4.62 -4.09
CA PHE A 80 24.67 -5.43 -2.92
C PHE A 80 26.11 -5.16 -2.48
N LYS A 81 27.08 -5.16 -3.40
CA LYS A 81 28.48 -4.89 -3.08
C LYS A 81 28.69 -3.52 -2.41
N ASN A 82 28.04 -2.48 -2.93
CA ASN A 82 28.25 -1.09 -2.51
C ASN A 82 27.35 -0.63 -1.34
N ALA A 83 26.28 -1.37 -1.03
CA ALA A 83 25.41 -1.06 0.10
C ALA A 83 26.12 -1.36 1.43
N ASP A 84 25.78 -0.60 2.47
CA ASP A 84 26.15 -0.91 3.86
C ASP A 84 25.02 -1.73 4.52
N ALA A 85 23.77 -1.36 4.23
CA ALA A 85 22.57 -2.05 4.67
C ALA A 85 21.61 -2.37 3.51
N VAL A 86 20.81 -3.42 3.71
CA VAL A 86 19.73 -3.83 2.80
C VAL A 86 18.43 -3.82 3.59
N ILE A 87 17.44 -3.09 3.10
CA ILE A 87 16.10 -3.03 3.67
C ILE A 87 15.18 -3.80 2.72
N ILE A 88 14.55 -4.85 3.23
CA ILE A 88 13.40 -5.49 2.61
C ILE A 88 12.18 -4.94 3.34
N GLY A 89 11.43 -4.07 2.68
CA GLY A 89 10.59 -3.09 3.39
C GLY A 89 9.20 -2.92 2.81
N GLY A 90 8.23 -2.80 3.72
CA GLY A 90 6.82 -2.53 3.49
C GLY A 90 6.06 -3.57 2.67
N GLY A 91 4.76 -3.32 2.47
CA GLY A 91 3.94 -4.05 1.50
C GLY A 91 3.69 -5.53 1.83
N GLY A 92 2.89 -6.21 0.99
CA GLY A 92 2.63 -7.64 1.10
C GLY A 92 3.68 -8.47 0.35
N ILE A 93 4.92 -8.44 0.83
CA ILE A 93 6.08 -9.01 0.11
C ILE A 93 6.10 -10.54 0.16
N PHE A 94 5.85 -11.13 1.32
CA PHE A 94 5.93 -12.58 1.52
C PHE A 94 4.54 -13.22 1.49
N GLN A 95 3.94 -13.33 0.31
CA GLN A 95 2.65 -14.00 0.09
C GLN A 95 2.69 -14.83 -1.20
N ASP A 96 1.97 -15.95 -1.25
CA ASP A 96 1.89 -16.81 -2.45
C ASP A 96 0.46 -17.07 -2.96
N ILE A 97 -0.53 -16.32 -2.45
CA ILE A 97 -1.95 -16.48 -2.83
C ILE A 97 -2.26 -16.11 -4.28
N TYR A 98 -1.55 -15.14 -4.85
CA TYR A 98 -1.76 -14.68 -6.23
C TYR A 98 -0.74 -15.30 -7.18
N ASN A 99 0.48 -15.55 -6.69
CA ASN A 99 1.58 -16.09 -7.46
C ASN A 99 2.64 -16.67 -6.52
N TYR A 100 3.27 -17.79 -6.88
CA TYR A 100 4.34 -18.41 -6.10
C TYR A 100 5.71 -17.70 -6.21
N TYR A 101 5.90 -16.79 -7.16
CA TYR A 101 7.16 -16.10 -7.44
C TYR A 101 7.69 -15.11 -6.36
N PRO A 102 6.85 -14.32 -5.66
CA PRO A 102 7.31 -13.30 -4.72
C PRO A 102 8.22 -13.86 -3.62
N ILE A 103 7.81 -14.93 -2.95
CA ILE A 103 8.55 -15.47 -1.80
C ILE A 103 9.96 -15.95 -2.21
N PRO A 104 10.13 -16.78 -3.25
CA PRO A 104 11.46 -17.12 -3.78
C PRO A 104 12.31 -15.90 -4.13
N PHE A 105 11.73 -14.90 -4.82
CA PHE A 105 12.46 -13.71 -5.24
C PHE A 105 12.99 -12.91 -4.05
N PHE A 106 12.12 -12.54 -3.09
CA PHE A 106 12.54 -11.74 -1.94
C PHE A 106 13.39 -12.53 -0.95
N SER A 107 13.17 -13.85 -0.83
CA SER A 107 14.06 -14.71 -0.04
C SER A 107 15.46 -14.77 -0.64
N ALA A 108 15.58 -14.85 -1.97
CA ALA A 108 16.88 -14.79 -2.64
C ALA A 108 17.58 -13.45 -2.39
N MET A 109 16.85 -12.32 -2.39
CA MET A 109 17.43 -11.01 -2.07
C MET A 109 17.93 -10.92 -0.62
N ALA A 110 17.17 -11.47 0.33
CA ALA A 110 17.58 -11.56 1.73
C ALA A 110 18.87 -12.39 1.89
N LEU A 111 18.90 -13.58 1.27
CA LEU A 111 20.06 -14.46 1.32
C LEU A 111 21.28 -13.85 0.60
N MET A 112 21.07 -13.06 -0.45
CA MET A 112 22.13 -12.30 -1.12
C MET A 112 22.70 -11.22 -0.20
N ALA A 113 21.86 -10.50 0.53
CA ALA A 113 22.34 -9.54 1.54
C ALA A 113 23.23 -10.23 2.59
N ARG A 114 22.82 -11.42 3.06
CA ARG A 114 23.63 -12.23 3.98
C ARG A 114 24.96 -12.68 3.35
N LEU A 115 24.94 -13.14 2.11
CA LEU A 115 26.15 -13.58 1.39
C LEU A 115 27.17 -12.44 1.26
N PHE A 116 26.70 -11.22 0.98
CA PHE A 116 27.53 -10.02 0.92
C PHE A 116 27.84 -9.41 2.30
N ARG A 117 27.43 -10.07 3.40
CA ARG A 117 27.62 -9.61 4.79
C ARG A 117 27.05 -8.20 5.04
N LYS A 118 25.89 -7.92 4.46
CA LYS A 118 25.20 -6.63 4.61
C LYS A 118 24.26 -6.66 5.80
N GLN A 119 24.06 -5.49 6.39
CA GLN A 119 23.08 -5.32 7.46
C GLN A 119 21.67 -5.44 6.88
N LEU A 120 21.13 -6.66 6.91
CA LEU A 120 19.78 -6.94 6.42
C LEU A 120 18.74 -6.61 7.48
N VAL A 121 17.75 -5.79 7.12
CA VAL A 121 16.62 -5.42 7.97
C VAL A 121 15.32 -5.69 7.23
N PHE A 122 14.36 -6.32 7.91
CA PHE A 122 12.97 -6.37 7.47
C PHE A 122 12.21 -5.25 8.16
N HIS A 123 11.71 -4.29 7.38
CA HIS A 123 11.03 -3.11 7.92
C HIS A 123 9.54 -3.12 7.58
N SER A 124 8.69 -3.18 8.61
CA SER A 124 7.22 -3.10 8.50
C SER A 124 6.63 -3.97 7.38
N VAL A 125 7.16 -5.19 7.19
CA VAL A 125 6.72 -6.09 6.11
C VAL A 125 5.38 -6.74 6.45
N GLY A 126 4.52 -6.89 5.44
CA GLY A 126 3.34 -7.74 5.50
C GLY A 126 3.67 -9.17 5.11
N ILE A 127 3.27 -10.13 5.94
CA ILE A 127 3.51 -11.56 5.74
C ILE A 127 2.17 -12.27 5.53
N GLY A 128 2.11 -13.05 4.45
CA GLY A 128 1.05 -13.99 4.20
C GLY A 128 -0.16 -13.45 3.42
N PRO A 129 -1.12 -14.34 3.12
CA PRO A 129 -1.11 -15.76 3.46
C PRO A 129 0.01 -16.53 2.73
N ILE A 130 0.55 -17.59 3.37
CA ILE A 130 1.54 -18.50 2.77
C ILE A 130 0.98 -19.93 2.80
N GLN A 131 0.58 -20.41 1.63
CA GLN A 131 -0.02 -21.72 1.43
C GLN A 131 1.03 -22.81 1.25
N SER A 132 2.10 -22.55 0.50
CA SER A 132 3.09 -23.58 0.18
C SER A 132 4.09 -23.81 1.32
N SER A 133 4.30 -25.07 1.67
CA SER A 133 5.34 -25.47 2.64
C SER A 133 6.74 -25.04 2.21
N PHE A 134 7.04 -25.06 0.90
CA PHE A 134 8.31 -24.58 0.37
C PHE A 134 8.48 -23.07 0.56
N SER A 135 7.41 -22.30 0.29
CA SER A 135 7.38 -20.86 0.56
C SER A 135 7.59 -20.55 2.05
N ARG A 136 7.00 -21.35 2.96
CA ARG A 136 7.21 -21.20 4.41
C ARG A 136 8.69 -21.40 4.79
N ILE A 137 9.36 -22.41 4.22
CA ILE A 137 10.79 -22.66 4.45
C ILE A 137 11.63 -21.47 3.97
N LEU A 138 11.39 -20.98 2.75
CA LEU A 138 12.15 -19.86 2.19
C LEU A 138 11.93 -18.56 2.98
N CYS A 139 10.68 -18.25 3.33
CA CYS A 139 10.35 -17.09 4.16
C CYS A 139 11.06 -17.15 5.52
N ARG A 140 11.06 -18.32 6.17
CA ARG A 140 11.79 -18.53 7.43
C ARG A 140 13.29 -18.31 7.24
N MET A 141 13.92 -18.90 6.22
CA MET A 141 15.35 -18.73 5.96
C MET A 141 15.72 -17.26 5.73
N ALA A 142 14.88 -16.53 5.00
CA ALA A 142 15.04 -15.11 4.76
C ALA A 142 14.93 -14.30 6.07
N ALA A 143 13.88 -14.54 6.85
CA ALA A 143 13.67 -13.88 8.15
C ALA A 143 14.80 -14.18 9.14
N ASP A 144 15.23 -15.44 9.26
CA ASP A 144 16.35 -15.85 10.12
C ASP A 144 17.70 -15.24 9.67
N SER A 145 17.80 -14.75 8.44
CA SER A 145 18.98 -14.02 7.97
C SER A 145 19.01 -12.54 8.35
N ALA A 146 17.85 -11.93 8.65
CA ALA A 146 17.73 -10.52 8.99
C ALA A 146 18.24 -10.22 10.41
N GLN A 147 18.90 -9.08 10.61
CA GLN A 147 19.37 -8.61 11.90
C GLN A 147 18.29 -7.92 12.73
N MET A 148 17.24 -7.43 12.08
CA MET A 148 16.04 -6.86 12.68
C MET A 148 14.85 -7.27 11.83
N ILE A 149 13.76 -7.62 12.51
CA ILE A 149 12.49 -7.97 11.88
C ILE A 149 11.39 -7.12 12.50
N SER A 150 10.76 -6.31 11.68
CA SER A 150 9.51 -5.63 12.02
C SER A 150 8.44 -5.94 10.98
N VAL A 151 7.22 -6.11 11.45
CA VAL A 151 6.03 -6.38 10.64
C VAL A 151 4.97 -5.34 10.92
N ARG A 152 4.12 -5.05 9.94
CA ARG A 152 3.11 -3.99 10.06
C ARG A 152 1.84 -4.41 10.80
N ASP A 153 1.64 -5.69 11.07
CA ASP A 153 0.43 -6.23 11.71
C ASP A 153 0.73 -7.47 12.56
N ALA A 154 -0.19 -7.82 13.47
CA ALA A 154 0.01 -8.88 14.45
C ALA A 154 -0.05 -10.28 13.80
N GLU A 155 -0.90 -10.43 12.79
CA GLU A 155 -1.08 -11.66 12.01
C GLU A 155 0.21 -12.03 11.26
N SER A 156 0.91 -11.03 10.70
CA SER A 156 2.22 -11.24 10.09
C SER A 156 3.24 -11.77 11.11
N LYS A 157 3.20 -11.30 12.36
CA LYS A 157 4.06 -11.81 13.45
C LYS A 157 3.68 -13.23 13.84
N GLU A 158 2.39 -13.50 14.02
CA GLU A 158 1.84 -14.83 14.33
C GLU A 158 2.31 -15.85 13.28
N LEU A 159 2.15 -15.52 11.99
CA LEU A 159 2.55 -16.38 10.89
C LEU A 159 4.07 -16.61 10.84
N LEU A 160 4.89 -15.58 11.08
CA LEU A 160 6.35 -15.77 11.19
C LEU A 160 6.72 -16.70 12.37
N ARG A 161 6.00 -16.64 13.48
CA ARG A 161 6.19 -17.57 14.61
C ARG A 161 5.75 -18.99 14.24
N GLU A 162 4.61 -19.14 13.59
CA GLU A 162 4.09 -20.43 13.12
C GLU A 162 5.09 -21.13 12.17
N ILE A 163 5.69 -20.39 11.22
CA ILE A 163 6.69 -20.96 10.30
C ILE A 163 8.04 -21.22 10.97
N GLY A 164 8.22 -20.85 12.24
CA GLY A 164 9.38 -21.22 13.06
C GLY A 164 10.47 -20.15 13.21
N VAL A 165 10.19 -18.88 12.93
CA VAL A 165 11.13 -17.78 13.19
C VAL A 165 11.24 -17.55 14.70
N LYS A 166 12.45 -17.72 15.25
CA LYS A 166 12.71 -17.60 16.69
C LYS A 166 13.18 -16.22 17.12
N LYS A 167 13.69 -15.40 16.20
CA LYS A 167 14.17 -14.03 16.49
C LYS A 167 13.08 -13.14 17.06
N GLU A 168 13.48 -12.03 17.67
CA GLU A 168 12.52 -11.00 18.07
C GLU A 168 11.83 -10.42 16.83
N ILE A 169 10.50 -10.26 16.91
CA ILE A 169 9.67 -9.71 15.84
C ILE A 169 8.85 -8.59 16.45
N GLN A 170 9.10 -7.37 15.95
CA GLN A 170 8.46 -6.16 16.41
C GLN A 170 7.24 -5.86 15.54
N VAL A 171 6.10 -5.58 16.16
CA VAL A 171 4.92 -5.12 15.43
C VAL A 171 4.94 -3.60 15.42
N THR A 172 4.94 -3.01 14.23
CA THR A 172 4.93 -1.57 13.97
C THR A 172 3.66 -1.25 13.19
N ALA A 173 3.58 -0.10 12.51
CA ALA A 173 2.55 0.17 11.51
C ALA A 173 3.18 0.35 10.13
N ASP A 174 2.33 0.33 9.11
CA ASP A 174 2.74 0.56 7.73
C ASP A 174 3.38 1.96 7.58
N PRO A 175 4.53 2.09 6.89
CA PRO A 175 5.22 3.37 6.79
C PRO A 175 4.38 4.46 6.11
N VAL A 176 3.34 4.12 5.34
CA VAL A 176 2.46 5.11 4.70
C VAL A 176 1.76 6.04 5.70
N PHE A 177 1.61 5.65 6.98
CA PHE A 177 1.14 6.57 8.03
C PHE A 177 2.09 7.76 8.30
N LEU A 178 3.33 7.71 7.79
CA LEU A 178 4.31 8.80 7.87
C LEU A 178 4.27 9.72 6.67
N LEU A 179 3.59 9.32 5.58
CA LEU A 179 3.49 10.12 4.37
C LEU A 179 2.75 11.42 4.66
N ARG A 180 3.26 12.53 4.12
CA ARG A 180 2.57 13.82 4.15
C ARG A 180 1.79 14.00 2.86
N SER A 181 0.53 14.43 2.94
CA SER A 181 -0.24 14.81 1.76
C SER A 181 0.32 16.08 1.12
N MET A 182 0.13 16.26 -0.19
CA MET A 182 0.44 17.54 -0.83
C MET A 182 -0.54 18.66 -0.40
N CYS A 183 -0.03 19.89 -0.32
CA CYS A 183 -0.82 21.08 -0.03
C CYS A 183 -1.64 21.54 -1.26
N SER A 184 -2.68 22.34 -1.02
CA SER A 184 -4.00 22.20 -1.65
C SER A 184 -4.14 22.65 -3.11
N ASP A 185 -3.39 23.63 -3.59
CA ASP A 185 -3.72 24.36 -4.83
C ASP A 185 -3.85 23.48 -6.10
N LYS A 186 -2.94 22.52 -6.31
CA LYS A 186 -3.00 21.61 -7.48
C LYS A 186 -4.16 20.63 -7.44
N ILE A 187 -4.51 20.14 -6.24
CA ILE A 187 -5.62 19.21 -6.08
C ILE A 187 -6.94 19.96 -6.15
N ASP A 188 -6.99 21.18 -5.61
CA ASP A 188 -8.14 22.05 -5.82
C ASP A 188 -8.33 22.25 -7.33
N THR A 189 -7.30 22.49 -8.13
CA THR A 189 -7.45 22.56 -9.61
C THR A 189 -7.89 21.22 -10.24
N LEU A 190 -7.40 20.07 -9.74
CA LEU A 190 -7.78 18.72 -10.20
C LEU A 190 -9.24 18.40 -9.88
N MET A 191 -9.73 18.90 -8.74
CA MET A 191 -11.09 18.75 -8.25
C MET A 191 -12.01 19.90 -8.69
N GLU A 192 -11.53 21.10 -9.02
CA GLU A 192 -12.25 22.31 -9.44
C GLU A 192 -12.71 22.21 -10.90
N LYS A 193 -12.06 21.37 -11.70
CA LYS A 193 -12.66 20.89 -12.96
C LYS A 193 -14.00 20.15 -12.71
N GLN A 194 -14.30 19.82 -11.46
CA GLN A 194 -15.61 19.41 -10.97
C GLN A 194 -16.14 20.51 -10.05
N LYS A 195 -16.92 21.46 -10.60
CA LYS A 195 -17.65 22.46 -9.80
C LYS A 195 -18.34 21.75 -8.62
N THR A 196 -17.87 21.96 -7.40
CA THR A 196 -18.43 21.30 -6.22
C THR A 196 -18.78 22.35 -5.18
N ASP A 197 -20.05 22.40 -4.80
CA ASP A 197 -20.46 23.01 -3.53
C ASP A 197 -19.77 22.20 -2.42
N ARG A 198 -18.99 22.87 -1.57
CA ARG A 198 -18.34 22.26 -0.40
C ARG A 198 -19.34 21.67 0.61
N ASP A 199 -20.63 21.93 0.43
CA ASP A 199 -21.72 21.46 1.29
C ASP A 199 -22.24 20.06 0.92
N ILE A 200 -21.75 19.45 -0.18
CA ILE A 200 -22.18 18.13 -0.62
C ILE A 200 -21.20 17.04 -0.15
N PRO A 201 -21.66 16.02 0.62
CA PRO A 201 -20.81 14.92 1.07
C PRO A 201 -20.17 14.16 -0.09
N ALA A 202 -18.95 13.70 0.10
CA ALA A 202 -18.16 13.03 -0.92
C ALA A 202 -17.73 11.62 -0.51
N ILE A 203 -17.98 10.65 -1.39
CA ILE A 203 -17.63 9.25 -1.20
C ILE A 203 -16.43 8.91 -2.10
N GLY A 204 -15.28 8.61 -1.48
CA GLY A 204 -14.12 8.06 -2.16
C GLY A 204 -14.28 6.56 -2.38
N VAL A 205 -14.13 6.09 -3.62
CA VAL A 205 -14.33 4.67 -3.99
C VAL A 205 -13.01 4.09 -4.50
N CYS A 206 -12.42 3.17 -3.75
CA CYS A 206 -11.15 2.52 -4.08
C CYS A 206 -11.38 1.02 -4.33
N VAL A 207 -11.73 0.64 -5.56
CA VAL A 207 -12.05 -0.75 -5.93
C VAL A 207 -10.93 -1.42 -6.74
N GLN A 208 -10.88 -2.75 -6.70
CA GLN A 208 -9.91 -3.57 -7.44
C GLN A 208 -10.59 -4.85 -7.97
N ASN A 209 -10.04 -5.42 -9.05
CA ASN A 209 -10.52 -6.68 -9.64
C ASN A 209 -9.45 -7.78 -9.61
N LEU A 210 -8.69 -7.89 -8.50
CA LEU A 210 -7.65 -8.92 -8.34
C LEU A 210 -8.22 -10.34 -8.18
N PHE A 211 -9.43 -10.45 -7.62
CA PHE A 211 -10.19 -11.69 -7.57
C PHE A 211 -11.49 -11.52 -8.35
N PRO A 212 -12.05 -12.59 -8.93
CA PRO A 212 -13.29 -12.52 -9.70
C PRO A 212 -14.42 -11.91 -8.88
N TRP A 213 -14.79 -10.68 -9.22
CA TRP A 213 -15.91 -9.99 -8.62
C TRP A 213 -17.18 -10.29 -9.42
N SER A 214 -18.17 -10.96 -8.82
CA SER A 214 -19.42 -11.29 -9.49
C SER A 214 -20.16 -10.02 -9.93
N LYS A 215 -20.95 -10.13 -11.01
CA LYS A 215 -21.79 -9.02 -11.48
C LYS A 215 -22.79 -8.58 -10.40
N GLU A 216 -23.27 -9.54 -9.60
CA GLU A 216 -24.17 -9.32 -8.47
C GLU A 216 -23.50 -8.47 -7.39
N ASN A 217 -22.27 -8.79 -7.00
CA ASN A 217 -21.54 -8.04 -5.98
C ASN A 217 -21.21 -6.61 -6.46
N LYS A 218 -20.92 -6.43 -7.76
CA LYS A 218 -20.80 -5.10 -8.41
C LYS A 218 -22.08 -4.29 -8.30
N LYS A 219 -23.21 -4.92 -8.64
CA LYS A 219 -24.53 -4.29 -8.53
C LYS A 219 -24.89 -3.92 -7.09
N ALA A 220 -24.50 -4.73 -6.10
CA ALA A 220 -24.76 -4.42 -4.70
C ALA A 220 -24.03 -3.14 -4.26
N LEU A 221 -22.74 -3.00 -4.60
CA LEU A 221 -22.00 -1.78 -4.32
C LEU A 221 -22.54 -0.58 -5.11
N ALA A 222 -22.82 -0.75 -6.40
CA ALA A 222 -23.43 0.32 -7.22
C ALA A 222 -24.77 0.78 -6.65
N GLY A 223 -25.62 -0.16 -6.23
CA GLY A 223 -26.90 0.13 -5.61
C GLY A 223 -26.75 0.93 -4.31
N ALA A 224 -25.80 0.56 -3.45
CA ALA A 224 -25.53 1.31 -2.22
C ALA A 224 -25.08 2.75 -2.51
N LEU A 225 -24.20 2.93 -3.49
CA LEU A 225 -23.71 4.24 -3.91
C LEU A 225 -24.84 5.10 -4.52
N ASP A 226 -25.72 4.51 -5.33
CA ASP A 226 -26.89 5.20 -5.89
C ASP A 226 -27.90 5.61 -4.80
N ILE A 227 -28.11 4.78 -3.77
CA ILE A 227 -28.95 5.13 -2.60
C ILE A 227 -28.37 6.35 -1.89
N LEU A 228 -27.06 6.35 -1.60
CA LEU A 228 -26.40 7.46 -0.93
C LEU A 228 -26.40 8.74 -1.76
N ALA A 229 -26.18 8.63 -3.07
CA ALA A 229 -26.24 9.76 -3.98
C ALA A 229 -27.66 10.35 -4.05
N GLY A 230 -28.71 9.53 -4.04
CA GLY A 230 -30.10 9.99 -4.02
C GLY A 230 -30.52 10.61 -2.68
N GLU A 231 -30.30 9.91 -1.57
CA GLU A 231 -30.83 10.31 -0.27
C GLU A 231 -29.97 11.33 0.47
N ARG A 232 -28.64 11.26 0.31
CA ARG A 232 -27.68 12.17 0.98
C ARG A 232 -27.07 13.19 0.02
N LYS A 233 -27.52 13.20 -1.24
CA LYS A 233 -26.97 14.02 -2.33
C LYS A 233 -25.47 13.80 -2.52
N ALA A 234 -24.92 12.67 -2.07
CA ALA A 234 -23.48 12.47 -2.00
C ALA A 234 -22.86 12.34 -3.40
N ARG A 235 -21.71 12.98 -3.62
CA ARG A 235 -20.92 12.83 -4.85
C ARG A 235 -20.03 11.60 -4.77
N ILE A 236 -19.90 10.89 -5.88
CA ILE A 236 -19.09 9.66 -5.98
C ILE A 236 -17.79 9.96 -6.72
N VAL A 237 -16.64 9.65 -6.11
CA VAL A 237 -15.31 9.86 -6.69
C VAL A 237 -14.51 8.56 -6.64
N PHE A 238 -14.23 7.98 -7.81
CA PHE A 238 -13.37 6.82 -7.92
C PHE A 238 -11.89 7.20 -7.87
N VAL A 239 -11.16 6.54 -6.97
CA VAL A 239 -9.73 6.75 -6.72
C VAL A 239 -9.00 5.43 -7.00
N PRO A 240 -8.64 5.14 -8.27
CA PRO A 240 -7.91 3.92 -8.61
C PRO A 240 -6.46 3.99 -8.10
N PHE A 241 -5.96 2.89 -7.52
CA PHE A 241 -4.59 2.81 -7.00
C PHE A 241 -3.57 2.36 -8.05
N GLY A 242 -4.06 1.98 -9.24
CA GLY A 242 -3.24 1.50 -10.34
C GLY A 242 -2.69 0.10 -10.10
N VAL A 243 -2.73 -0.74 -11.13
CA VAL A 243 -1.78 -1.85 -11.29
C VAL A 243 -1.50 -1.95 -12.78
N TYR A 244 -0.38 -1.40 -13.22
CA TYR A 244 0.09 -1.60 -14.59
C TYR A 244 0.56 -3.04 -14.73
N GLN A 245 -0.07 -3.78 -15.65
CA GLN A 245 0.35 -5.11 -16.03
C GLN A 245 1.53 -4.98 -17.02
N ASP A 246 2.67 -4.50 -16.51
CA ASP A 246 3.90 -4.40 -17.30
C ASP A 246 4.56 -5.81 -17.40
N GLY A 247 3.87 -6.76 -18.05
CA GLY A 247 4.45 -7.96 -18.66
C GLY A 247 4.82 -9.15 -17.76
N TRP A 248 4.87 -9.00 -16.42
CA TRP A 248 5.25 -10.13 -15.55
C TRP A 248 4.11 -11.14 -15.30
N PHE A 249 2.86 -10.69 -15.35
CA PHE A 249 1.69 -11.54 -15.07
C PHE A 249 0.58 -11.45 -16.14
N HIS A 250 0.49 -10.34 -16.87
CA HIS A 250 -0.40 -10.13 -18.01
C HIS A 250 0.23 -9.12 -18.99
N GLY A 251 -0.11 -9.21 -20.27
CA GLY A 251 0.63 -8.57 -21.38
C GLY A 251 0.74 -7.05 -21.29
N ALA A 252 1.92 -6.54 -21.70
CA ALA A 252 2.23 -5.12 -21.70
C ALA A 252 1.21 -4.29 -22.52
N GLY A 253 0.79 -3.14 -21.97
CA GLY A 253 -0.09 -2.17 -22.64
C GLY A 253 -1.58 -2.24 -22.27
N SER A 254 -1.95 -3.07 -21.30
CA SER A 254 -3.32 -3.17 -20.78
C SER A 254 -3.64 -2.03 -19.79
N GLU A 255 -4.90 -1.59 -19.78
CA GLU A 255 -5.39 -0.58 -18.82
C GLU A 255 -5.22 -1.08 -17.38
N PRO A 256 -4.78 -0.24 -16.41
CA PRO A 256 -4.58 -0.69 -15.05
C PRO A 256 -5.84 -1.33 -14.45
N ILE A 257 -5.68 -2.45 -13.75
CA ILE A 257 -6.82 -3.28 -13.32
C ILE A 257 -7.86 -2.52 -12.47
N ASP A 258 -7.41 -1.56 -11.67
CA ASP A 258 -8.28 -0.72 -10.83
C ASP A 258 -9.04 0.32 -11.62
N VAL A 259 -8.44 0.82 -12.70
CA VAL A 259 -9.12 1.76 -13.61
C VAL A 259 -10.24 1.01 -14.33
N THR A 260 -9.96 -0.20 -14.83
CA THR A 260 -10.98 -1.07 -15.43
C THR A 260 -12.09 -1.39 -14.43
N ALA A 261 -11.76 -1.80 -13.20
CA ALA A 261 -12.73 -2.08 -12.15
C ALA A 261 -13.61 -0.85 -11.82
N SER A 262 -12.98 0.34 -11.75
CA SER A 262 -13.67 1.60 -11.50
C SER A 262 -14.63 1.94 -12.63
N LYS A 263 -14.21 1.82 -13.90
CA LYS A 263 -15.07 2.06 -15.07
C LYS A 263 -16.24 1.09 -15.16
N GLU A 264 -15.99 -0.19 -14.88
CA GLU A 264 -17.05 -1.21 -14.89
C GLU A 264 -18.12 -0.92 -13.83
N LEU A 265 -17.71 -0.57 -12.60
CA LEU A 265 -18.65 -0.21 -11.55
C LEU A 265 -19.37 1.10 -11.86
N ALA A 266 -18.63 2.11 -12.33
CA ALA A 266 -19.17 3.40 -12.72
C ALA A 266 -20.23 3.29 -13.82
N GLY A 267 -20.03 2.40 -14.80
CA GLY A 267 -21.03 2.09 -15.83
C GLY A 267 -22.31 1.42 -15.32
N MET A 268 -22.35 1.00 -14.05
CA MET A 268 -23.55 0.48 -13.40
C MET A 268 -24.30 1.52 -12.56
N LEU A 269 -23.68 2.68 -12.28
CA LEU A 269 -24.28 3.75 -11.50
C LEU A 269 -25.28 4.55 -12.34
N LYS A 270 -26.36 5.01 -11.71
CA LYS A 270 -27.28 6.00 -12.29
C LYS A 270 -26.91 7.43 -11.91
N SER A 271 -26.18 7.57 -10.81
CA SER A 271 -25.82 8.86 -10.22
C SER A 271 -24.58 9.47 -10.86
N GLU A 272 -24.44 10.79 -10.72
CA GLU A 272 -23.23 11.49 -11.14
C GLU A 272 -22.01 10.97 -10.37
N HIS A 273 -20.94 10.73 -11.11
CA HIS A 273 -19.70 10.21 -10.58
C HIS A 273 -18.52 10.75 -11.37
N SER A 274 -17.35 10.64 -10.78
CA SER A 274 -16.10 10.95 -11.46
C SER A 274 -15.05 9.88 -11.21
N ILE A 275 -14.14 9.72 -12.16
CA ILE A 275 -13.01 8.81 -12.05
C ILE A 275 -11.74 9.63 -12.16
N MET A 276 -10.84 9.49 -11.19
CA MET A 276 -9.50 10.06 -11.29
C MET A 276 -8.71 9.28 -12.36
N THR A 277 -8.45 9.92 -13.50
CA THR A 277 -7.86 9.29 -14.70
C THR A 277 -6.39 9.66 -14.95
N SER A 278 -5.77 10.49 -14.10
CA SER A 278 -4.41 11.01 -14.29
C SER A 278 -3.32 10.24 -13.53
N HIS A 279 -2.05 10.43 -13.93
CA HIS A 279 -0.83 9.95 -13.28
C HIS A 279 -0.67 10.54 -11.86
N THR A 280 -1.46 10.05 -10.92
CA THR A 280 -1.44 10.53 -9.54
C THR A 280 -0.26 9.99 -8.77
N THR A 281 0.44 10.87 -8.04
CA THR A 281 1.44 10.45 -7.06
C THR A 281 0.75 9.96 -5.78
N PRO A 282 1.43 9.17 -4.92
CA PRO A 282 0.90 8.79 -3.61
C PRO A 282 0.37 9.96 -2.78
N GLU A 283 1.06 11.10 -2.80
CA GLU A 283 0.66 12.31 -2.09
C GLU A 283 -0.59 12.95 -2.69
N GLU A 284 -0.75 12.90 -4.02
CA GLU A 284 -1.96 13.36 -4.71
C GLU A 284 -3.15 12.46 -4.42
N THR A 285 -2.95 11.13 -4.44
CA THR A 285 -3.97 10.15 -4.06
C THR A 285 -4.40 10.34 -2.60
N MET A 286 -3.44 10.50 -1.68
CA MET A 286 -3.72 10.78 -0.27
C MET A 286 -4.49 12.10 -0.10
N ALA A 287 -4.10 13.15 -0.82
CA ALA A 287 -4.78 14.45 -0.77
C ALA A 287 -6.19 14.42 -1.37
N ALA A 288 -6.44 13.61 -2.41
CA ALA A 288 -7.76 13.40 -2.97
C ALA A 288 -8.67 12.63 -2.00
N ILE A 289 -8.14 11.57 -1.37
CA ILE A 289 -8.83 10.83 -0.30
C ILE A 289 -9.19 11.78 0.85
N GLY A 290 -8.25 12.63 1.29
CA GLY A 290 -8.50 13.61 2.35
C GLY A 290 -9.61 14.63 2.07
N ARG A 291 -9.99 14.83 0.81
CA ARG A 291 -11.10 15.69 0.37
C ARG A 291 -12.43 14.95 0.22
N THR A 292 -12.50 13.72 0.72
CA THR A 292 -13.75 12.96 0.82
C THR A 292 -14.26 12.97 2.26
N ASP A 293 -15.54 12.68 2.46
CA ASP A 293 -16.16 12.59 3.78
C ASP A 293 -16.17 11.17 4.31
N ILE A 294 -16.14 10.20 3.41
CA ILE A 294 -16.03 8.78 3.71
C ILE A 294 -15.33 8.09 2.55
N VAL A 295 -14.53 7.07 2.85
CA VAL A 295 -13.93 6.19 1.84
C VAL A 295 -14.52 4.80 1.96
N ILE A 296 -14.90 4.21 0.84
CA ILE A 296 -15.12 2.76 0.72
C ILE A 296 -13.96 2.14 -0.09
N SER A 297 -13.26 1.18 0.50
CA SER A 297 -12.03 0.66 -0.09
C SER A 297 -11.89 -0.86 -0.02
N MET A 298 -11.57 -1.45 -1.17
CA MET A 298 -11.04 -2.81 -1.33
C MET A 298 -9.51 -2.85 -1.32
N ARG A 299 -8.87 -1.68 -1.34
CA ARG A 299 -7.41 -1.52 -1.35
C ARG A 299 -6.92 -1.22 0.06
N LEU A 300 -6.00 -2.03 0.58
CA LEU A 300 -5.41 -1.80 1.90
C LEU A 300 -4.84 -0.39 2.04
N HIS A 301 -4.11 0.11 1.04
CA HIS A 301 -3.56 1.46 1.07
C HIS A 301 -4.61 2.57 0.92
N GLY A 302 -5.76 2.30 0.30
CA GLY A 302 -6.91 3.21 0.34
C GLY A 302 -7.45 3.38 1.76
N ILE A 303 -7.47 2.28 2.53
CA ILE A 303 -7.85 2.29 3.95
C ILE A 303 -6.81 3.05 4.77
N ILE A 304 -5.52 2.73 4.62
CA ILE A 304 -4.43 3.39 5.35
C ILE A 304 -4.42 4.90 5.08
N MET A 305 -4.56 5.33 3.81
CA MET A 305 -4.60 6.75 3.45
C MET A 305 -5.85 7.43 3.99
N GLY A 306 -7.02 6.78 3.95
CA GLY A 306 -8.25 7.29 4.56
C GLY A 306 -8.08 7.56 6.07
N ILE A 307 -7.60 6.55 6.81
CA ILE A 307 -7.32 6.67 8.24
C ILE A 307 -6.29 7.79 8.49
N SER A 308 -5.18 7.80 7.74
CA SER A 308 -4.11 8.80 7.89
C SER A 308 -4.61 10.24 7.73
N MET A 309 -5.59 10.45 6.84
CA MET A 309 -6.21 11.75 6.58
C MET A 309 -7.37 12.06 7.53
N GLY A 310 -7.65 11.21 8.52
CA GLY A 310 -8.77 11.39 9.44
C GLY A 310 -10.13 11.21 8.75
N VAL A 311 -10.18 10.49 7.62
CA VAL A 311 -11.42 10.21 6.89
C VAL A 311 -11.97 8.85 7.34
N PRO A 312 -13.24 8.75 7.76
CA PRO A 312 -13.88 7.49 8.08
C PRO A 312 -13.82 6.51 6.90
N VAL A 313 -13.58 5.23 7.20
CA VAL A 313 -13.41 4.19 6.17
C VAL A 313 -14.37 3.05 6.39
N VAL A 314 -15.05 2.64 5.32
CA VAL A 314 -15.73 1.36 5.20
C VAL A 314 -14.88 0.44 4.34
N ALA A 315 -14.56 -0.74 4.84
CA ALA A 315 -13.67 -1.66 4.16
C ALA A 315 -14.45 -2.76 3.46
N LEU A 316 -14.04 -3.08 2.24
CA LEU A 316 -14.54 -4.21 1.48
C LEU A 316 -13.45 -5.27 1.39
N THR A 317 -13.75 -6.50 1.76
CA THR A 317 -12.77 -7.60 1.68
C THR A 317 -13.36 -8.87 1.12
N TYR A 318 -12.51 -9.69 0.51
CA TYR A 318 -12.84 -11.06 0.14
C TYR A 318 -12.71 -11.96 1.37
N GLY A 319 -13.48 -13.06 1.44
CA GLY A 319 -13.47 -13.95 2.59
C GLY A 319 -12.09 -14.53 2.96
N ASN A 320 -11.17 -14.58 2.00
CA ASN A 320 -9.82 -15.15 2.13
C ASN A 320 -8.68 -14.12 2.25
N GLU A 321 -8.97 -12.81 2.34
CA GLU A 321 -7.95 -11.76 2.51
C GLU A 321 -8.00 -11.17 3.94
N PRO A 322 -7.14 -11.63 4.87
CA PRO A 322 -7.24 -11.25 6.28
C PRO A 322 -6.70 -9.83 6.57
N LYS A 323 -5.89 -9.26 5.67
CA LYS A 323 -5.15 -8.00 5.92
C LYS A 323 -6.05 -6.81 6.14
N ILE A 324 -7.12 -6.69 5.36
CA ILE A 324 -8.06 -5.58 5.45
C ILE A 324 -8.78 -5.60 6.80
N ARG A 325 -9.26 -6.78 7.21
CA ARG A 325 -9.92 -6.96 8.49
C ARG A 325 -8.99 -6.66 9.66
N SER A 326 -7.78 -7.21 9.65
CA SER A 326 -6.75 -6.94 10.66
C SER A 326 -6.50 -5.44 10.86
N LEU A 327 -6.33 -4.70 9.75
CA LEU A 327 -6.11 -3.25 9.81
C LEU A 327 -7.32 -2.52 10.42
N MET A 328 -8.53 -2.89 10.02
CA MET A 328 -9.76 -2.27 10.53
C MET A 328 -10.00 -2.59 12.01
N GLU A 329 -9.73 -3.83 12.45
CA GLU A 329 -9.78 -4.20 13.86
C GLU A 329 -8.75 -3.42 14.68
N ARG A 330 -7.52 -3.26 14.17
CA ARG A 330 -6.49 -2.44 14.81
C ARG A 330 -6.85 -0.95 14.84
N ALA A 331 -7.60 -0.47 13.85
CA ALA A 331 -8.18 0.88 13.85
C ALA A 331 -9.43 1.00 14.74
N GLY A 332 -9.91 -0.09 15.35
CA GLY A 332 -11.13 -0.09 16.18
C GLY A 332 -12.42 0.07 15.37
N ARG A 333 -12.38 -0.24 14.07
CA ARG A 333 -13.48 -0.14 13.09
C ARG A 333 -13.79 -1.49 12.45
N GLY A 334 -13.60 -2.59 13.19
CA GLY A 334 -13.82 -3.95 12.68
C GLY A 334 -15.27 -4.20 12.21
N GLU A 335 -16.22 -3.45 12.77
CA GLU A 335 -17.64 -3.46 12.39
C GLU A 335 -17.92 -2.81 11.03
N ASP A 336 -16.99 -2.01 10.49
CA ASP A 336 -17.12 -1.39 9.17
C ASP A 336 -16.51 -2.25 8.05
N VAL A 337 -16.25 -3.54 8.32
CA VAL A 337 -15.76 -4.49 7.33
C VAL A 337 -16.95 -5.24 6.72
N PHE A 338 -17.12 -5.07 5.41
CA PHE A 338 -18.12 -5.78 4.62
C PHE A 338 -17.42 -6.79 3.69
N TYR A 339 -18.03 -7.97 3.57
CA TYR A 339 -17.53 -9.02 2.70
C TYR A 339 -18.19 -8.93 1.33
N THR A 340 -17.37 -9.00 0.28
CA THR A 340 -17.87 -8.93 -1.10
C THR A 340 -18.86 -10.04 -1.42
N ASP A 341 -18.65 -11.22 -0.86
CA ASP A 341 -19.37 -12.46 -1.20
C ASP A 341 -20.81 -12.49 -0.65
N SER A 342 -21.13 -11.59 0.28
CA SER A 342 -22.43 -11.47 0.94
C SER A 342 -22.88 -10.00 1.04
N LEU A 343 -22.43 -9.17 0.11
CA LEU A 343 -22.65 -7.73 0.14
C LEU A 343 -24.13 -7.39 -0.11
N ASP A 344 -24.74 -6.69 0.83
CA ASP A 344 -26.11 -6.17 0.72
C ASP A 344 -26.09 -4.65 0.53
N ALA A 345 -26.77 -4.18 -0.51
CA ALA A 345 -26.77 -2.77 -0.89
C ALA A 345 -27.41 -1.88 0.18
N GLY A 346 -28.52 -2.32 0.79
CA GLY A 346 -29.24 -1.56 1.81
C GLY A 346 -28.42 -1.42 3.08
N LYS A 347 -27.91 -2.55 3.62
CA LYS A 347 -27.06 -2.54 4.82
C LYS A 347 -25.80 -1.69 4.66
N LEU A 348 -25.18 -1.75 3.48
CA LEU A 348 -24.01 -0.94 3.18
C LEU A 348 -24.37 0.56 3.14
N ALA A 349 -25.45 0.91 2.43
CA ALA A 349 -25.92 2.29 2.34
C ALA A 349 -26.33 2.84 3.72
N ASP A 350 -27.02 2.06 4.54
CA ASP A 350 -27.42 2.44 5.90
C ASP A 350 -26.19 2.77 6.76
N ARG A 351 -25.19 1.88 6.75
CA ARG A 351 -23.97 2.08 7.56
C ARG A 351 -23.16 3.28 7.07
N MET A 352 -22.95 3.42 5.77
CA MET A 352 -22.25 4.58 5.21
C MET A 352 -23.04 5.88 5.44
N GLY A 353 -24.36 5.82 5.36
CA GLY A 353 -25.26 6.95 5.62
C GLY A 353 -25.22 7.40 7.08
N GLU A 354 -25.12 6.49 8.04
CA GLU A 354 -24.87 6.80 9.45
C GLU A 354 -23.54 7.54 9.62
N ILE A 355 -22.47 7.02 9.01
CA ILE A 355 -21.13 7.62 9.09
C ILE A 355 -21.12 9.02 8.47
N ILE A 356 -21.80 9.24 7.35
CA ILE A 356 -21.95 10.56 6.73
C ILE A 356 -22.75 11.50 7.65
N SER A 357 -23.81 11.02 8.29
CA SER A 357 -24.66 11.85 9.15
C SER A 357 -23.97 12.26 10.46
N ARG A 358 -23.06 11.42 10.97
CA ARG A 358 -22.26 11.65 12.19
C ARG A 358 -20.79 11.90 11.87
N ASN A 359 -20.51 12.52 10.73
CA ASN A 359 -19.16 12.57 10.16
C ASN A 359 -18.12 13.15 11.13
N GLU A 360 -18.43 14.24 11.82
CA GLU A 360 -17.51 14.87 12.78
C GLU A 360 -17.13 13.96 13.95
N GLU A 361 -18.03 13.07 14.37
CA GLU A 361 -17.75 12.09 15.42
C GLU A 361 -16.81 11.01 14.91
N PHE A 362 -17.11 10.41 13.75
CA PHE A 362 -16.26 9.40 13.14
C PHE A 362 -14.89 9.94 12.72
N ARG A 363 -14.81 11.20 12.27
CA ARG A 363 -13.54 11.89 11.98
C ARG A 363 -12.67 12.06 13.23
N ARG A 364 -13.28 12.40 14.37
CA ARG A 364 -12.56 12.50 15.64
C ARG A 364 -12.02 11.13 16.08
N ASP A 365 -12.87 10.10 16.09
CA ASP A 365 -12.46 8.75 16.45
C ASP A 365 -11.33 8.23 15.54
N ILE A 366 -11.52 8.28 14.22
CA ILE A 366 -10.51 7.78 13.28
C ILE A 366 -9.24 8.62 13.31
N GLY A 367 -9.33 9.92 13.57
CA GLY A 367 -8.18 10.81 13.76
C GLY A 367 -7.33 10.43 14.97
N ASP A 368 -7.93 9.97 16.06
CA ASP A 368 -7.21 9.48 17.24
C ASP A 368 -6.46 8.19 16.94
N LYS A 369 -7.10 7.29 16.18
CA LYS A 369 -6.50 6.03 15.70
C LYS A 369 -5.37 6.30 14.72
N ALA A 370 -5.53 7.28 13.83
CA ALA A 370 -4.49 7.72 12.89
C ALA A 370 -3.24 8.19 13.64
N ARG A 371 -3.39 9.00 14.68
CA ARG A 371 -2.25 9.45 15.52
C ARG A 371 -1.57 8.29 16.23
N TYR A 372 -2.33 7.30 16.71
CA TYR A 372 -1.76 6.08 17.27
C TYR A 372 -0.96 5.30 16.24
N LEU A 373 -1.54 4.99 15.07
CA LEU A 373 -0.87 4.22 14.02
C LEU A 373 0.35 4.95 13.44
N LYS A 374 0.29 6.28 13.34
CA LYS A 374 1.45 7.10 12.99
C LYS A 374 2.59 6.93 14.00
N ARG A 375 2.32 7.00 15.31
CA ARG A 375 3.34 6.74 16.35
C ARG A 375 3.93 5.34 16.24
N GLU A 376 3.12 4.34 15.92
CA GLU A 376 3.61 2.96 15.70
C GLU A 376 4.51 2.85 14.46
N ALA A 377 4.23 3.61 13.40
CA ALA A 377 5.11 3.71 12.23
C ALA A 377 6.40 4.48 12.57
N GLU A 378 6.32 5.56 13.35
CA GLU A 378 7.48 6.34 13.81
C GLU A 378 8.43 5.46 14.62
N LYS A 379 7.90 4.65 15.55
CA LYS A 379 8.65 3.63 16.29
C LYS A 379 9.38 2.65 15.37
N GLY A 380 8.72 2.18 14.30
CA GLY A 380 9.35 1.30 13.31
C GLY A 380 10.59 1.93 12.67
N ILE A 381 10.49 3.21 12.30
CA ILE A 381 11.63 3.96 11.77
C ILE A 381 12.69 4.23 12.85
N GLU A 382 12.33 4.37 14.14
CA GLU A 382 13.31 4.57 15.24
C GLU A 382 14.17 3.33 15.38
N LEU A 383 13.52 2.18 15.44
CA LEU A 383 14.16 0.87 15.52
C LEU A 383 15.05 0.63 14.30
N LEU A 384 14.55 0.93 13.11
CA LEU A 384 15.31 0.84 11.87
C LEU A 384 16.54 1.75 11.89
N SER A 385 16.38 3.03 12.22
CA SER A 385 17.47 4.02 12.21
C SER A 385 18.51 3.70 13.28
N GLY A 386 18.07 3.28 14.47
CA GLY A 386 18.94 2.81 15.54
C GLY A 386 19.73 1.59 15.11
N LYS A 387 19.11 0.68 14.35
CA LYS A 387 19.81 -0.49 13.80
C LYS A 387 20.82 -0.08 12.73
N LEU A 388 20.44 0.74 11.76
CA LEU A 388 21.32 1.24 10.69
C LEU A 388 22.53 2.02 11.21
N SER A 389 22.44 2.63 12.39
CA SER A 389 23.54 3.37 13.01
C SER A 389 24.55 2.46 13.74
N GLN A 390 24.24 1.19 13.95
CA GLN A 390 25.17 0.22 14.55
C GLN A 390 26.11 -0.35 13.48
N PRO A 391 27.41 -0.50 13.75
CA PRO A 391 28.33 -1.15 12.81
C PRO A 391 27.93 -2.61 12.59
N SER A 392 28.06 -3.08 11.35
CA SER A 392 27.84 -4.48 10.98
C SER A 392 28.79 -5.39 11.74
N CYS A 393 28.28 -6.25 12.64
CA CYS A 393 29.06 -7.29 13.31
C CYS A 393 29.51 -8.40 12.37
#